data_AF-A0A657BFP8-F1
#
_entry.id   AF-A0A657BFP8-F1
#
_cell.length_a   1.000
_cell.length_b   1.000
_cell.length_c   1.000
_cell.angle_alpha   90.00
_cell.angle_beta   90.00
_cell.angle_gamma   90.00
#
_symmetry.space_group_name_H-M   'P 1'
#
loop_
_entity.id
_entity.type
_entity.pdbx_description
1 polymer ?
#
loop_
_entity_poly.entity_id
_entity_poly.type
_entity_poly.pdbx_seq_one_letter_code
_entity_poly.pdbx_strand_id
1 'polypeptide(L)'
;TTFREALEALQSDVAYLPEMAGSIVCYFKNATSIEIPEHFYIEAKPHFSSREKAVEWLQERKQKHDNGSLGGAFGIVIANPKDTFEKQLQDALAHKDYRIVDATKNDEICEAVMSWLSNTK
;
A
#
# COMPACT_ATOMS: atom_id res chain seq x y z
N THR A 1 5.61 -23.80 8.28
CA THR A 1 5.17 -22.57 7.63
C THR A 1 5.65 -22.54 6.21
N THR A 2 4.72 -22.64 5.27
CA THR A 2 4.95 -22.43 3.84
C THR A 2 4.83 -20.95 3.51
N PHE A 3 5.28 -20.54 2.32
CA PHE A 3 5.06 -19.17 1.83
C PHE A 3 3.56 -18.82 1.76
N ARG A 4 2.71 -19.75 1.31
CA ARG A 4 1.26 -19.56 1.28
C ARG A 4 0.67 -19.28 2.65
N GLU A 5 1.03 -20.05 3.67
CA GLU A 5 0.54 -19.84 5.03
C GLU A 5 0.95 -18.47 5.58
N ALA A 6 2.15 -17.98 5.23
CA ALA A 6 2.59 -16.64 5.59
C ALA A 6 1.78 -15.54 4.87
N LEU A 7 1.46 -15.76 3.59
CA LEU A 7 0.63 -14.84 2.80
C LEU A 7 -0.80 -14.77 3.33
N GLU A 8 -1.41 -15.92 3.63
CA GLU A 8 -2.75 -15.99 4.21
C GLU A 8 -2.81 -15.35 5.60
N ALA A 9 -1.72 -15.40 6.38
CA ALA A 9 -1.63 -14.69 7.65
C ALA A 9 -1.63 -13.16 7.47
N LEU A 10 -0.95 -12.63 6.44
CA LEU A 10 -1.00 -11.20 6.12
C LEU A 10 -2.38 -10.75 5.60
N GLN A 11 -3.11 -11.64 4.93
CA GLN A 11 -4.46 -11.39 4.41
C GLN A 11 -5.54 -11.50 5.48
N SER A 12 -5.19 -11.87 6.70
CA SER A 12 -6.14 -12.08 7.78
C SER A 12 -6.69 -10.77 8.34
N ASP A 13 -8.00 -10.73 8.60
CA ASP A 13 -8.67 -9.57 9.22
C ASP A 13 -8.18 -9.25 10.65
N VAL A 14 -7.41 -10.15 11.28
CA VAL A 14 -6.80 -9.93 12.59
C VAL A 14 -5.37 -9.37 12.50
N ALA A 15 -4.78 -9.32 11.29
CA ALA A 15 -3.47 -8.71 11.08
C ALA A 15 -3.61 -7.18 11.15
N TYR A 16 -2.76 -6.55 11.96
CA TYR A 16 -2.79 -5.09 12.14
C TYR A 16 -1.87 -4.40 11.12
N LEU A 17 -2.47 -3.61 10.22
CA LEU A 17 -1.78 -2.84 9.17
C LEU A 17 -0.72 -3.64 8.39
N PRO A 18 -1.04 -4.85 7.90
CA PRO A 18 -0.09 -5.69 7.19
C PRO A 18 0.49 -5.02 5.93
N GLU A 19 -0.25 -4.11 5.30
CA GLU A 19 0.18 -3.32 4.15
C GLU A 19 1.25 -2.26 4.46
N MET A 20 1.44 -1.91 5.73
CA MET A 20 2.41 -0.90 6.17
C MET A 20 3.68 -1.49 6.80
N ALA A 21 3.57 -2.68 7.39
CA ALA A 21 4.66 -3.27 8.19
C ALA A 21 4.80 -4.80 8.05
N GLY A 22 4.00 -5.44 7.18
CA GLY A 22 4.04 -6.87 6.97
C GLY A 22 5.19 -7.30 6.07
N SER A 23 6.02 -8.23 6.56
CA SER A 23 7.14 -8.81 5.81
C SER A 23 7.09 -10.33 5.83
N ILE A 24 7.44 -10.98 4.71
CA ILE A 24 7.62 -12.44 4.65
C ILE A 24 9.12 -12.75 4.55
N VAL A 25 9.64 -13.55 5.50
CA VAL A 25 11.05 -13.96 5.52
C VAL A 25 11.17 -15.47 5.28
N CYS A 26 11.98 -15.86 4.30
CA CYS A 26 12.31 -17.24 3.99
C CYS A 26 13.62 -17.65 4.65
N TYR A 27 13.61 -18.72 5.44
CA TYR A 27 14.79 -19.27 6.11
C TYR A 27 15.29 -20.53 5.40
N PHE A 28 16.60 -20.60 5.18
CA PHE A 28 17.27 -21.72 4.51
C PHE A 28 17.99 -22.64 5.49
N LYS A 29 18.26 -23.88 5.07
CA LYS A 29 18.92 -24.91 5.90
C LYS A 29 20.36 -24.56 6.32
N ASN A 30 21.02 -23.69 5.57
CA ASN A 30 22.36 -23.16 5.86
C ASN A 30 22.32 -21.97 6.85
N ALA A 31 21.21 -21.79 7.57
CA ALA A 31 20.99 -20.69 8.52
C ALA A 31 21.01 -19.28 7.90
N THR A 32 20.90 -19.16 6.57
CA THR A 32 20.67 -17.86 5.92
C THR A 32 19.19 -17.56 5.80
N SER A 33 18.85 -16.29 5.64
CA SER A 33 17.49 -15.84 5.37
C SER A 33 17.46 -14.85 4.22
N ILE A 34 16.33 -14.81 3.52
CA ILE A 34 16.04 -13.76 2.55
C ILE A 34 14.63 -13.22 2.82
N GLU A 35 14.51 -11.90 2.79
CA GLU A 35 13.21 -11.24 2.82
C GLU A 35 12.59 -11.31 1.43
N ILE A 36 11.33 -11.75 1.35
CA ILE A 36 10.58 -11.79 0.10
C ILE A 36 10.17 -10.36 -0.26
N PRO A 37 10.51 -9.86 -1.45
CA PRO A 37 10.15 -8.51 -1.86
C PRO A 37 8.64 -8.24 -1.73
N GLU A 38 8.29 -7.13 -1.09
CA GLU A 38 6.90 -6.76 -0.81
C GLU A 38 6.02 -6.68 -2.06
N HIS A 39 6.57 -6.30 -3.21
CA HIS A 39 5.81 -6.18 -4.46
C HIS A 39 5.18 -7.50 -4.96
N PHE A 40 5.56 -8.65 -4.38
CA PHE A 40 4.87 -9.91 -4.62
C PHE A 40 3.50 -9.99 -3.94
N TYR A 41 3.33 -9.36 -2.78
CA TYR A 41 2.14 -9.50 -1.93
C TYR A 41 1.53 -8.18 -1.47
N ILE A 42 2.14 -7.04 -1.79
CA ILE A 42 1.64 -5.69 -1.56
C ILE A 42 1.55 -4.96 -2.90
N GLU A 43 0.37 -4.48 -3.24
CA GLU A 43 0.14 -3.61 -4.39
C GLU A 43 0.11 -2.15 -3.97
N ALA A 44 0.83 -1.29 -4.70
CA ALA A 44 0.77 0.16 -4.55
C ALA A 44 -0.11 0.74 -5.65
N LYS A 45 -1.26 1.31 -5.29
CA LYS A 45 -2.24 1.88 -6.23
C LYS A 45 -2.32 3.39 -6.05
N PRO A 46 -2.42 4.18 -7.13
CA PRO A 46 -2.73 5.60 -7.01
C PRO A 46 -3.98 5.80 -6.17
N HIS A 47 -3.93 6.71 -5.18
CA HIS A 47 -5.07 7.00 -4.32
C HIS A 47 -6.25 7.57 -5.13
N PHE A 48 -5.95 8.37 -6.16
CA PHE A 48 -6.93 8.91 -7.07
C PHE A 48 -6.82 8.27 -8.45
N SER A 49 -7.97 7.93 -9.04
CA SER A 49 -8.06 7.37 -10.39
C SER A 49 -7.81 8.39 -11.50
N SER A 50 -7.95 9.68 -11.21
CA SER A 50 -7.72 10.75 -12.18
C SER A 50 -7.40 12.10 -11.52
N ARG A 51 -6.89 13.05 -12.31
CA ARG A 51 -6.64 14.44 -11.88
C ARG A 51 -7.92 15.13 -11.44
N GLU A 52 -9.01 14.91 -12.16
CA GLU A 52 -10.32 15.50 -11.86
C GLU A 52 -10.80 15.07 -10.47
N LYS A 53 -10.61 13.78 -10.11
CA LYS A 53 -10.97 13.26 -8.79
C LYS A 53 -10.10 13.84 -7.67
N ALA A 54 -8.81 14.01 -7.90
CA ALA A 54 -7.93 14.67 -6.95
C ALA A 54 -8.30 16.16 -6.74
N VAL A 55 -8.68 16.85 -7.82
CA VAL A 55 -9.15 18.25 -7.77
C VAL A 55 -10.47 18.37 -6.99
N GLU A 56 -11.45 17.51 -7.29
CA GLU A 56 -12.74 17.45 -6.59
C GLU A 56 -12.52 17.27 -5.08
N TRP A 57 -11.67 16.31 -4.70
CA TRP A 57 -11.32 16.06 -3.30
C TRP A 57 -10.66 17.28 -2.61
N LEU A 58 -9.71 17.96 -3.26
CA LEU A 58 -9.07 19.16 -2.71
C LEU A 58 -10.06 20.32 -2.52
N GLN A 59 -10.99 20.50 -3.46
CA GLN A 59 -12.02 21.53 -3.38
C GLN A 59 -12.99 21.29 -2.23
N GLU A 60 -13.50 20.06 -2.09
CA GLU A 60 -14.36 19.66 -0.96
C GLU A 60 -13.65 19.86 0.38
N ARG A 61 -12.37 19.45 0.46
CA ARG A 61 -11.57 19.59 1.67
C ARG A 61 -11.39 21.06 2.06
N LYS A 62 -11.11 21.94 1.10
CA LYS A 62 -11.00 23.38 1.34
C LYS A 62 -12.31 23.97 1.85
N GLN A 63 -13.45 23.62 1.24
CA GLN A 63 -14.76 24.07 1.68
C GLN A 63 -15.06 23.64 3.13
N LYS A 64 -14.72 22.39 3.50
CA LYS A 64 -14.88 21.88 4.87
C LYS A 64 -13.98 22.62 5.87
N HIS A 65 -12.74 22.91 5.48
CA HIS A 65 -11.81 23.69 6.30
C HIS A 65 -12.34 25.12 6.55
N ASP A 66 -12.80 25.80 5.51
CA ASP A 66 -13.32 27.17 5.61
C ASP A 66 -14.60 27.24 6.46
N ASN A 67 -15.40 26.17 6.47
CA ASN A 67 -16.57 26.01 7.34
C ASN A 67 -16.23 25.61 8.80
N GLY A 68 -14.95 25.57 9.18
CA GLY A 68 -14.50 25.22 10.53
C GLY A 68 -14.68 23.73 10.90
N SER A 69 -14.88 22.86 9.91
CA SER A 69 -15.04 21.42 10.14
C SER A 69 -13.69 20.74 10.36
N LEU A 70 -13.64 19.80 11.32
CA LEU A 70 -12.53 18.83 11.45
C LEU A 70 -12.30 18.04 10.14
N GLY A 71 -13.30 18.00 9.25
CA GLY A 71 -13.22 17.51 7.87
C GLY A 71 -12.04 18.05 7.08
N GLY A 72 -11.60 19.30 7.33
CA GLY A 72 -10.45 19.92 6.65
C GLY A 72 -9.09 19.31 7.00
N ALA A 73 -8.97 18.67 8.16
CA ALA A 73 -7.74 18.03 8.63
C ALA A 73 -7.54 16.61 8.08
N PHE A 74 -8.59 15.96 7.58
CA PHE A 74 -8.49 14.63 6.98
C PHE A 74 -7.64 14.65 5.71
N GLY A 75 -6.80 13.62 5.54
CA GLY A 75 -5.90 13.49 4.39
C GLY A 75 -4.65 14.36 4.45
N ILE A 76 -4.23 14.81 5.64
CA ILE A 76 -2.93 15.47 5.84
C ILE A 76 -1.74 14.57 5.43
N VAL A 77 -1.92 13.25 5.53
CA VAL A 77 -0.96 12.24 5.05
C VAL A 77 -0.88 12.15 3.53
N ILE A 78 -1.91 12.63 2.82
CA ILE A 78 -2.00 12.63 1.35
C ILE A 78 -1.46 13.95 0.80
N ALA A 79 -1.90 15.08 1.37
CA ALA A 79 -1.45 16.41 0.97
C ALA A 79 -1.50 17.37 2.18
N ASN A 80 -0.47 18.21 2.31
CA ASN A 80 -0.37 19.18 3.39
C ASN A 80 -1.26 20.41 3.11
N PRO A 81 -2.22 20.74 3.98
CA PRO A 81 -3.18 21.82 3.73
C PRO A 81 -2.56 23.22 3.74
N LYS A 82 -1.34 23.37 4.26
CA LYS A 82 -0.61 24.65 4.28
C LYS A 82 0.11 24.95 2.96
N ASP A 83 0.22 23.97 2.06
CA ASP A 83 0.89 24.12 0.77
C ASP A 83 -0.02 24.78 -0.27
N THR A 84 0.55 25.22 -1.40
CA THR A 84 -0.24 25.75 -2.52
C THR A 84 -1.14 24.68 -3.12
N PHE A 85 -2.23 25.09 -3.77
CA PHE A 85 -3.16 24.14 -4.39
C PHE A 85 -2.47 23.22 -5.39
N GLU A 86 -1.56 23.74 -6.22
CA GLU A 86 -0.82 22.93 -7.20
C GLU A 86 0.09 21.91 -6.51
N LYS A 87 0.77 22.29 -5.43
CA LYS A 87 1.60 21.35 -4.66
C LYS A 87 0.74 20.26 -4.01
N GLN A 88 -0.38 20.64 -3.39
CA GLN A 88 -1.33 19.68 -2.84
C GLN A 88 -1.87 18.71 -3.90
N LEU A 89 -2.11 19.19 -5.12
CA LEU A 89 -2.55 18.35 -6.24
C LEU A 89 -1.45 17.40 -6.72
N GLN A 90 -0.21 17.85 -6.78
CA GLN A 90 0.93 17.00 -7.10
C GLN A 90 1.13 15.91 -6.05
N ASP A 91 1.10 16.28 -4.77
CA ASP A 91 1.23 15.33 -3.66
C ASP A 91 0.08 14.30 -3.67
N ALA A 92 -1.15 14.75 -3.88
CA ALA A 92 -2.32 13.90 -4.01
C ALA A 92 -2.20 12.89 -5.16
N LEU A 93 -1.73 13.33 -6.33
CA LEU A 93 -1.53 12.47 -7.50
C LEU A 93 -0.35 11.50 -7.34
N ALA A 94 0.66 11.89 -6.57
CA ALA A 94 1.81 11.05 -6.26
C ALA A 94 1.51 10.03 -5.14
N HIS A 95 0.52 10.29 -4.29
CA HIS A 95 0.17 9.43 -3.18
C HIS A 95 -0.38 8.07 -3.65
N LYS A 96 0.07 7.01 -2.98
CA LYS A 96 -0.37 5.64 -3.25
C LYS A 96 -0.91 5.02 -1.99
N ASP A 97 -2.01 4.30 -2.16
CA ASP A 97 -2.50 3.35 -1.17
C ASP A 97 -1.77 2.03 -1.36
N TYR A 98 -1.36 1.44 -0.25
CA TYR A 98 -0.79 0.11 -0.21
C TYR A 98 -1.87 -0.85 0.23
N ARG A 99 -1.97 -2.01 -0.43
CA ARG A 99 -2.93 -3.05 -0.06
C ARG A 99 -2.29 -4.41 -0.20
N ILE A 100 -2.62 -5.31 0.72
CA ILE A 100 -2.29 -6.72 0.54
C ILE A 100 -3.05 -7.24 -0.68
N VAL A 101 -2.33 -7.97 -1.54
CA VAL A 101 -2.92 -8.58 -2.73
C VAL A 101 -3.97 -9.60 -2.30
N ASP A 102 -5.09 -9.62 -3.02
CA ASP A 102 -6.24 -10.48 -2.73
C ASP A 102 -5.87 -11.98 -2.76
N ALA A 103 -6.48 -12.76 -1.85
CA ALA A 103 -6.22 -14.19 -1.69
C ALA A 103 -6.50 -15.01 -2.96
N THR A 104 -7.36 -14.51 -3.86
CA THR A 104 -7.61 -15.12 -5.18
C THR A 104 -6.38 -15.19 -6.07
N LYS A 105 -5.34 -14.38 -5.80
CA LYS A 105 -4.07 -14.40 -6.55
C LYS A 105 -2.96 -15.23 -5.88
N ASN A 106 -3.25 -15.91 -4.78
CA ASN A 106 -2.21 -16.62 -4.01
C ASN A 106 -1.45 -17.66 -4.84
N ASP A 107 -2.12 -18.34 -5.76
CA ASP A 107 -1.50 -19.33 -6.65
C ASP A 107 -0.45 -18.66 -7.55
N GLU A 108 -0.82 -17.58 -8.23
CA GLU A 108 0.06 -16.79 -9.09
C GLU A 108 1.26 -16.22 -8.32
N ILE A 109 1.03 -15.70 -7.11
CA ILE A 109 2.09 -15.14 -6.26
C ILE A 109 3.07 -16.25 -5.83
N CYS A 110 2.56 -17.43 -5.43
CA CYS A 110 3.40 -18.55 -5.05
C CYS A 110 4.32 -18.97 -6.20
N GLU A 111 3.78 -19.06 -7.43
CA GLU A 111 4.57 -19.40 -8.61
C GLU A 111 5.63 -18.34 -8.91
N ALA A 112 5.26 -17.06 -8.86
CA ALA A 112 6.16 -15.94 -9.10
C ALA A 112 7.32 -15.90 -8.09
N VAL A 113 7.03 -16.10 -6.80
CA VAL A 113 8.05 -16.14 -5.74
C VAL A 113 8.95 -17.36 -5.89
N MET A 114 8.40 -18.52 -6.24
CA MET A 114 9.20 -19.73 -6.47
C MET A 114 10.16 -19.58 -7.66
N SER A 115 9.69 -18.96 -8.75
CA SER A 115 10.54 -18.60 -9.89
C SER A 115 11.65 -17.63 -9.49
N TRP A 116 11.31 -16.58 -8.74
CA TRP A 116 12.27 -15.60 -8.23
C TRP A 116 13.33 -16.22 -7.30
N LEU A 117 12.92 -17.06 -6.35
CA LEU A 117 13.83 -17.79 -5.45
C LEU A 117 14.77 -18.72 -6.20
N SER A 118 14.34 -19.29 -7.33
CA SER A 118 15.17 -20.17 -8.14
C SER A 118 16.23 -19.41 -8.93
N ASN A 119 15.96 -18.16 -9.31
CA ASN A 119 16.89 -17.29 -10.03
C ASN A 119 17.80 -16.46 -9.11
N THR A 120 17.50 -16.39 -7.82
CA THR A 120 18.26 -15.62 -6.81
C THR A 120 19.30 -16.50 -6.08
N LYS A 121 19.30 -17.80 -6.34
CA LYS A 121 20.23 -18.79 -5.76
C LYS A 121 21.43 -19.08 -6.65
#